data_AF-A0A7M7G671-F1
#
_entry.id   AF-A0A7M7G671-F1
#
_cell.length_a   1.000
_cell.length_b   1.000
_cell.length_c   1.000
_cell.angle_alpha   90.00
_cell.angle_beta   90.00
_cell.angle_gamma   90.00
#
_symmetry.space_group_name_H-M   'P 1'
#
loop_
_entity.id
_entity.type
_entity.pdbx_description
1 polymer ?
#
loop_
_entity_poly.entity_id
_entity_poly.type
_entity_poly.pdbx_seq_one_letter_code
_entity_poly.pdbx_strand_id
1 'polypeptide(L)'
;MNAYWLRVSMTTGSKTEHSASKSREFTWNVDFIVDSELGFAFFFSMTGKATNQDNARELALQASIQEDTQRKTDPEESHEKSLIILGSREVGKTTMIYRFLEKEDTPKPTLAMDYSYGRKAGKSLVKDVVHVWEVGHLAPSLISGSMRGCTLSHSAHHTTVLIMLDLGKPDVLWNSLEECLVAVRAAMMMSYQQELVHDLRERKIRYLRERAKPGTEDEPPVDDPFPMRLCLIGGKYDEFRELHSGDDKESIGQALRAAAHVLGAGLHYHSAKDSHLLRRTKELLSHYGFKGQSTKASVTDYDKPLSVAAGSDSFSAIDLKISRNDYAVTLDEIKQIYVRRFPQVPKNQDVLPGDMDDPANDPNFNEPIVDRLRLQREQEISVLLRDMLEAPLANIPIPEPY
;
A
#
# COMPACT_ATOMS: atom_id res chain seq x y z
N MET A 1 19.18 -2.23 17.24
CA MET A 1 19.63 -3.64 17.35
C MET A 1 18.44 -4.41 17.90
N ASN A 2 17.68 -5.12 17.06
CA ASN A 2 16.42 -5.74 17.49
C ASN A 2 16.69 -6.82 18.55
N ALA A 3 16.10 -6.68 19.73
CA ALA A 3 16.17 -7.69 20.77
C ALA A 3 15.07 -8.73 20.54
N TYR A 4 15.46 -9.92 20.06
CA TYR A 4 14.55 -11.05 19.94
C TYR A 4 14.57 -11.84 21.24
N TRP A 5 13.44 -11.92 21.95
CA TRP A 5 13.33 -12.80 23.12
C TRP A 5 12.68 -14.12 22.68
N LEU A 6 13.49 -15.18 22.66
CA LEU A 6 13.05 -16.54 22.38
C LEU A 6 12.75 -17.24 23.72
N ARG A 7 11.48 -17.47 24.04
CA ARG A 7 11.11 -18.29 25.21
C ARG A 7 10.79 -19.70 24.73
N VAL A 8 11.73 -20.62 24.92
CA VAL A 8 11.53 -22.05 24.64
C VAL A 8 11.12 -22.74 25.94
N SER A 9 9.86 -23.18 26.02
CA SER A 9 9.36 -24.01 27.12
C SER A 9 9.39 -25.48 26.69
N MET A 10 10.14 -26.33 27.38
CA MET A 10 10.22 -27.76 27.08
C MET A 10 9.50 -28.57 28.16
N THR A 11 8.62 -29.47 27.74
CA THR A 11 8.01 -30.48 28.62
C THR A 11 8.55 -31.85 28.25
N THR A 12 9.10 -32.57 29.24
CA THR A 12 9.59 -33.94 29.06
C THR A 12 8.46 -34.93 29.26
N GLY A 13 8.10 -35.67 28.22
CA GLY A 13 7.21 -36.83 28.34
C GLY A 13 8.02 -38.10 28.54
N SER A 14 7.89 -38.79 29.69
CA SER A 14 8.44 -40.14 29.85
C SER A 14 7.40 -41.17 29.42
N LYS A 15 7.63 -41.88 28.30
CA LYS A 15 6.90 -43.12 28.02
C LYS A 15 7.48 -44.24 28.89
N THR A 16 6.63 -44.81 29.75
CA THR A 16 6.91 -46.06 30.46
C THR A 16 6.64 -47.23 29.53
N GLU A 17 7.65 -47.74 28.84
CA GLU A 17 7.61 -49.08 28.23
C GLU A 17 8.90 -49.85 28.57
N HIS A 18 8.71 -51.10 29.01
CA HIS A 18 9.75 -52.08 29.28
C HIS A 18 10.34 -52.59 27.96
N SER A 19 11.39 -51.93 27.46
CA SER A 19 12.35 -52.50 26.52
C SER A 19 13.49 -51.49 26.28
N ALA A 20 14.71 -51.98 26.14
CA ALA A 20 15.94 -51.20 26.16
C ALA A 20 16.17 -50.32 24.91
N SER A 21 15.52 -49.16 24.84
CA SER A 21 16.08 -47.92 24.28
C SER A 21 15.23 -46.73 24.75
N LYS A 22 15.68 -45.97 25.76
CA LYS A 22 15.00 -44.74 26.19
C LYS A 22 15.31 -43.61 25.19
N SER A 23 14.51 -43.49 24.13
CA SER A 23 14.43 -42.23 23.38
C SER A 23 13.62 -41.24 24.22
N ARG A 24 14.25 -40.13 24.64
CA ARG A 24 13.54 -39.03 25.30
C ARG A 24 12.84 -38.23 24.19
N GLU A 25 11.51 -38.30 24.12
CA GLU A 25 10.72 -37.38 23.30
C GLU A 25 10.56 -36.05 24.06
N PHE A 26 11.16 -34.99 23.54
CA PHE A 26 10.97 -33.63 24.04
C PHE A 26 9.87 -32.96 23.23
N THR A 27 8.86 -32.41 23.91
CA THR A 27 7.89 -31.50 23.29
C THR A 27 8.29 -30.09 23.67
N TRP A 28 8.45 -29.22 22.69
CA TRP A 28 8.75 -27.80 22.94
C TRP A 28 7.59 -26.92 22.51
N ASN A 29 7.49 -25.76 23.15
CA ASN A 29 6.70 -24.63 22.72
C ASN A 29 7.63 -23.43 22.58
N VAL A 30 7.67 -22.81 21.40
CA VAL A 30 8.49 -21.61 21.15
C VAL A 30 7.57 -20.41 21.08
N ASP A 31 7.71 -19.51 22.04
CA ASP A 31 7.07 -18.19 22.03
C ASP A 31 8.08 -17.15 21.53
N PHE A 32 7.77 -16.51 20.40
CA PHE A 32 8.49 -15.34 19.94
C PHE A 32 7.88 -14.08 20.55
N ILE A 33 8.74 -13.15 20.98
CA ILE A 33 8.39 -11.75 21.23
C ILE A 33 9.31 -10.92 20.33
N VAL A 34 8.73 -10.33 19.29
CA VAL A 34 9.39 -9.30 18.48
C VAL A 34 9.04 -7.97 19.12
N ASP A 35 10.02 -7.28 19.69
CA ASP A 35 9.88 -5.90 20.17
C ASP A 35 10.41 -4.98 19.07
N SER A 36 9.52 -4.27 18.38
CA SER A 36 9.92 -3.20 17.46
C SER A 36 10.12 -1.90 18.25
N GLU A 37 10.97 -0.97 17.78
CA GLU A 37 11.17 0.36 18.41
C GLU A 37 9.85 1.18 18.57
N LEU A 38 8.72 0.66 18.07
CA LEU A 38 7.35 1.18 18.20
C LEU A 38 6.52 0.47 19.31
N GLY A 39 7.11 -0.38 20.15
CA GLY A 39 6.45 -0.96 21.34
C GLY A 39 5.41 -2.06 21.06
N PHE A 40 5.48 -2.73 19.91
CA PHE A 40 4.60 -3.86 19.59
C PHE A 40 5.23 -5.20 19.98
N ALA A 41 4.52 -6.04 20.74
CA ALA A 41 4.89 -7.43 21.00
C ALA A 41 3.99 -8.40 20.21
N PHE A 42 4.56 -9.17 19.30
CA PHE A 42 3.88 -10.27 18.60
C PHE A 42 4.16 -11.60 19.31
N PHE A 43 3.12 -12.42 19.54
CA PHE A 43 3.23 -13.76 20.14
C PHE A 43 2.86 -14.83 19.12
N PHE A 44 3.71 -15.85 18.98
CA PHE A 44 3.49 -17.02 18.11
C PHE A 44 3.96 -18.29 18.82
N SER A 45 3.24 -19.41 18.68
CA SER A 45 3.47 -20.66 19.40
C SER A 45 3.68 -21.83 18.40
N MET A 46 4.84 -22.49 18.48
CA MET A 46 5.20 -23.65 17.65
C MET A 46 5.49 -24.89 18.49
N THR A 47 4.98 -26.06 18.06
CA THR A 47 5.21 -27.35 18.72
C THR A 47 5.92 -28.37 17.84
N GLY A 48 6.91 -29.08 18.39
CA GLY A 48 7.65 -30.15 17.69
C GLY A 48 8.18 -31.23 18.64
N LYS A 49 8.74 -32.30 18.05
CA LYS A 49 9.37 -33.43 18.76
C LYS A 49 10.84 -33.58 18.36
N ALA A 50 11.78 -33.67 19.31
CA ALA A 50 13.12 -34.21 19.05
C ALA A 50 13.60 -35.17 20.11
N THR A 51 14.68 -35.86 19.73
CA THR A 51 15.41 -36.89 20.49
C THR A 51 16.59 -36.35 21.30
N ASN A 52 17.04 -35.09 21.07
CA ASN A 52 18.16 -34.48 21.79
C ASN A 52 17.99 -32.95 21.96
N GLN A 53 18.49 -32.36 23.06
CA GLN A 53 18.17 -30.98 23.47
C GLN A 53 18.89 -29.90 22.64
N ASP A 54 20.12 -30.15 22.19
CA ASP A 54 20.85 -29.22 21.32
C ASP A 54 20.28 -29.22 19.89
N ASN A 55 19.96 -30.41 19.37
CA ASN A 55 19.28 -30.56 18.07
C ASN A 55 17.86 -29.96 18.09
N ALA A 56 17.16 -29.99 19.23
CA ALA A 56 15.82 -29.44 19.36
C ALA A 56 15.77 -27.93 19.08
N ARG A 57 16.73 -27.17 19.60
CA ARG A 57 16.79 -25.72 19.40
C ARG A 57 17.13 -25.37 17.95
N GLU A 58 18.08 -26.08 17.36
CA GLU A 58 18.46 -25.87 15.96
C GLU A 58 17.31 -26.21 15.00
N LEU A 59 16.62 -27.33 15.23
CA LEU A 59 15.43 -27.71 14.46
C LEU A 59 14.30 -26.70 14.61
N ALA A 60 14.05 -26.19 15.81
CA ALA A 60 13.03 -25.16 16.05
C ALA A 60 13.38 -23.83 15.36
N LEU A 61 14.65 -23.44 15.38
CA LEU A 61 15.13 -22.24 14.67
C LEU A 61 14.99 -22.41 13.15
N GLN A 62 15.40 -23.55 12.59
CA GLN A 62 15.25 -23.84 11.17
C GLN A 62 13.78 -23.83 10.73
N ALA A 63 12.89 -24.48 11.50
CA ALA A 63 11.46 -24.48 11.24
C ALA A 63 10.89 -23.06 11.25
N SER A 64 11.31 -22.23 12.22
CA SER A 64 10.86 -20.84 12.32
C SER A 64 11.34 -19.98 11.14
N ILE A 65 12.59 -20.13 10.71
CA ILE A 65 13.12 -19.40 9.54
C ILE A 65 12.39 -19.85 8.28
N GLN A 66 12.12 -21.15 8.13
CA GLN A 66 11.39 -21.70 7.00
C GLN A 66 9.96 -21.18 6.95
N GLU A 67 9.24 -21.16 8.07
CA GLU A 67 7.89 -20.63 8.16
C GLU A 67 7.83 -19.12 7.86
N ASP A 68 8.77 -18.33 8.41
CA ASP A 68 8.84 -16.89 8.12
C ASP A 68 9.16 -16.62 6.65
N THR A 69 10.08 -17.40 6.07
CA THR A 69 10.40 -17.33 4.64
C THR A 69 9.18 -17.69 3.79
N GLN A 70 8.50 -18.79 4.13
CA GLN A 70 7.29 -19.23 3.44
C GLN A 70 6.22 -18.14 3.50
N ARG A 71 5.90 -17.60 4.69
CA ARG A 71 4.95 -16.50 4.86
C ARG A 71 5.28 -15.27 4.00
N LYS A 72 6.57 -14.91 3.90
CA LYS A 72 7.02 -13.74 3.13
C LYS A 72 7.12 -13.97 1.62
N THR A 73 7.04 -15.22 1.16
CA THR A 73 7.23 -15.55 -0.27
C THR A 73 6.01 -16.21 -0.89
N ASP A 74 5.11 -16.80 -0.10
CA ASP A 74 3.91 -17.48 -0.58
C ASP A 74 3.01 -16.51 -1.38
N PRO A 75 2.70 -16.85 -2.65
CA PRO A 75 1.92 -15.98 -3.51
C PRO A 75 0.41 -16.34 -3.53
N GLU A 76 0.00 -17.42 -2.87
CA GLU A 76 -1.38 -17.93 -2.86
C GLU A 76 -2.08 -17.60 -1.55
N GLU A 77 -1.44 -17.90 -0.41
CA GLU A 77 -2.05 -17.77 0.90
C GLU A 77 -1.25 -16.86 1.85
N SER A 78 -1.98 -15.93 2.49
CA SER A 78 -1.46 -15.15 3.61
C SER A 78 -2.58 -14.73 4.54
N HIS A 79 -2.32 -14.69 5.85
CA HIS A 79 -3.20 -14.10 6.87
C HIS A 79 -3.01 -12.60 7.02
N GLU A 80 -1.94 -12.06 6.45
CA GLU A 80 -1.58 -10.64 6.51
C GLU A 80 -1.62 -10.07 5.08
N LYS A 81 -2.27 -8.92 4.90
CA LYS A 81 -2.35 -8.23 3.61
C LYS A 81 -2.16 -6.74 3.79
N SER A 82 -1.68 -6.07 2.74
CA SER A 82 -1.46 -4.62 2.76
C SER A 82 -2.31 -3.89 1.74
N LEU A 83 -2.81 -2.73 2.16
CA LEU A 83 -3.44 -1.72 1.32
C LEU A 83 -2.55 -0.47 1.35
N ILE A 84 -2.09 -0.03 0.19
CA ILE A 84 -1.35 1.22 0.03
C ILE A 84 -2.27 2.21 -0.69
N ILE A 85 -2.67 3.28 -0.03
CA ILE A 85 -3.67 4.24 -0.51
C ILE A 85 -2.98 5.55 -0.87
N LEU A 86 -3.18 5.95 -2.12
CA LEU A 86 -2.54 7.08 -2.78
C LEU A 86 -3.59 8.00 -3.38
N GLY A 87 -3.20 9.25 -3.63
CA GLY A 87 -4.07 10.25 -4.26
C GLY A 87 -3.76 11.64 -3.76
N SER A 88 -4.29 12.64 -4.44
CA SER A 88 -4.11 14.05 -4.09
C SER A 88 -4.61 14.37 -2.67
N ARG A 89 -4.14 15.47 -2.09
CA ARG A 89 -4.65 16.00 -0.82
C ARG A 89 -6.16 16.23 -0.94
N GLU A 90 -6.90 15.98 0.15
CA GLU A 90 -8.35 16.26 0.25
C GLU A 90 -9.27 15.48 -0.71
N VAL A 91 -8.81 14.40 -1.33
CA VAL A 91 -9.66 13.51 -2.14
C VAL A 91 -10.54 12.58 -1.29
N GLY A 92 -10.28 12.49 0.03
CA GLY A 92 -11.07 11.69 0.98
C GLY A 92 -10.43 10.37 1.45
N LYS A 93 -9.13 10.17 1.22
CA LYS A 93 -8.37 8.96 1.61
C LYS A 93 -8.53 8.62 3.10
N THR A 94 -8.15 9.54 3.98
CA THR A 94 -8.23 9.38 5.44
C THR A 94 -9.66 9.07 5.89
N THR A 95 -10.65 9.74 5.31
CA THR A 95 -12.07 9.49 5.60
C THR A 95 -12.47 8.07 5.20
N MET A 96 -12.08 7.60 4.01
CA MET A 96 -12.35 6.24 3.57
C MET A 96 -11.74 5.19 4.52
N ILE A 97 -10.50 5.42 4.96
CA ILE A 97 -9.79 4.52 5.89
C ILE A 97 -10.47 4.48 7.26
N TYR A 98 -10.81 5.63 7.82
CA TYR A 98 -11.43 5.72 9.14
C TYR A 98 -12.78 5.04 9.15
N ARG A 99 -13.58 5.22 8.09
CA ARG A 99 -14.86 4.52 7.95
C ARG A 99 -14.66 3.00 7.83
N PHE A 100 -13.66 2.56 7.08
CA PHE A 100 -13.34 1.14 6.93
C PHE A 100 -12.90 0.48 8.24
N LEU A 101 -12.05 1.16 9.01
CA LEU A 101 -11.53 0.68 10.30
C LEU A 101 -12.43 1.03 11.49
N GLU A 102 -13.57 1.68 11.24
CA GLU A 102 -14.55 2.10 12.26
C GLU A 102 -13.93 2.97 13.36
N LYS A 103 -13.02 3.87 12.94
CA LYS A 103 -12.44 4.89 13.82
C LYS A 103 -13.43 6.03 14.04
N GLU A 104 -13.58 6.44 15.29
CA GLU A 104 -14.47 7.54 15.71
C GLU A 104 -13.78 8.92 15.66
N ASP A 105 -12.46 8.95 15.51
CA ASP A 105 -11.68 10.18 15.44
C ASP A 105 -12.02 11.02 14.20
N THR A 106 -11.87 12.34 14.31
CA THR A 106 -11.98 13.23 13.15
C THR A 106 -10.75 13.05 12.24
N PRO A 107 -10.92 12.77 10.93
CA PRO A 107 -9.81 12.63 10.00
C PRO A 107 -8.94 13.88 9.97
N LYS A 108 -7.64 13.73 10.25
CA LYS A 108 -6.64 14.80 10.16
C LYS A 108 -5.91 14.73 8.81
N PRO A 109 -5.42 15.86 8.27
CA PRO A 109 -4.60 15.83 7.05
C PRO A 109 -3.32 15.02 7.26
N THR A 110 -3.07 14.03 6.38
CA THR A 110 -1.82 13.24 6.41
C THR A 110 -0.64 14.08 5.95
N LEU A 111 0.39 14.22 6.80
CA LEU A 111 1.60 14.98 6.50
C LEU A 111 2.51 14.25 5.51
N ALA A 112 2.98 13.05 5.89
CA ALA A 112 3.91 12.26 5.08
C ALA A 112 3.32 10.88 4.77
N MET A 113 3.21 10.02 5.79
CA MET A 113 2.67 8.68 5.66
C MET A 113 2.07 8.24 6.99
N ASP A 114 0.83 7.77 6.96
CA ASP A 114 0.14 7.23 8.15
C ASP A 114 -0.01 5.71 8.02
N TYR A 115 0.22 5.03 9.15
CA TYR A 115 0.01 3.60 9.27
C TYR A 115 -1.22 3.32 10.14
N SER A 116 -2.04 2.39 9.70
CA SER A 116 -3.15 1.84 10.48
C SER A 116 -3.27 0.35 10.21
N TYR A 117 -3.93 -0.38 11.09
CA TYR A 117 -4.22 -1.79 10.84
C TYR A 117 -5.61 -2.17 11.32
N GLY A 118 -6.16 -3.21 10.71
CA GLY A 118 -7.41 -3.83 11.13
C GLY A 118 -7.21 -5.31 11.40
N ARG A 119 -8.01 -5.87 12.29
CA ARG A 119 -8.04 -7.31 12.58
C ARG A 119 -9.44 -7.85 12.40
N LYS A 120 -9.59 -8.94 11.66
CA LYS A 120 -10.86 -9.62 11.47
C LYS A 120 -10.76 -11.06 11.95
N ALA A 121 -11.65 -11.44 12.85
CA ALA A 121 -11.80 -12.84 13.22
C ALA A 121 -12.44 -13.59 12.03
N GLY A 122 -11.74 -14.61 11.54
CA GLY A 122 -12.24 -15.51 10.51
C GLY A 122 -12.89 -16.76 11.12
N LYS A 123 -12.89 -17.85 10.34
CA LYS A 123 -13.25 -19.20 10.83
C LYS A 123 -12.08 -19.90 11.54
N SER A 124 -10.86 -19.38 11.39
CA SER A 124 -9.64 -19.89 12.02
C SER A 124 -9.41 -19.20 13.37
N LEU A 125 -8.66 -19.86 14.26
CA LEU A 125 -8.12 -19.27 15.48
C LEU A 125 -7.12 -18.13 15.17
N VAL A 126 -6.45 -18.20 14.02
CA VAL A 126 -5.57 -17.13 13.52
C VAL A 126 -6.44 -16.03 12.91
N LYS A 127 -6.30 -14.80 13.43
CA LYS A 127 -7.00 -13.62 12.92
C LYS A 127 -6.31 -13.11 11.66
N ASP A 128 -7.11 -12.71 10.66
CA ASP A 128 -6.58 -12.03 9.49
C ASP A 128 -6.27 -10.56 9.84
N VAL A 129 -5.14 -10.06 9.34
CA VAL A 129 -4.66 -8.70 9.58
C VAL A 129 -4.57 -7.96 8.26
N VAL A 130 -5.09 -6.74 8.23
CA VAL A 130 -4.84 -5.80 7.14
C VAL A 130 -3.98 -4.65 7.64
N HIS A 131 -2.89 -4.40 6.93
CA HIS A 131 -2.05 -3.22 7.08
C HIS A 131 -2.53 -2.16 6.09
N VAL A 132 -2.73 -0.94 6.56
CA VAL A 132 -3.24 0.17 5.75
C VAL A 132 -2.23 1.30 5.82
N TRP A 133 -1.62 1.60 4.69
CA TRP A 133 -0.66 2.68 4.52
C TRP A 133 -1.31 3.80 3.73
N GLU A 134 -1.51 4.95 4.35
CA GLU A 134 -1.92 6.17 3.65
C GLU A 134 -0.70 7.01 3.35
N VAL A 135 -0.54 7.43 2.09
CA VAL A 135 0.55 8.32 1.70
C VAL A 135 -0.02 9.72 1.46
N GLY A 136 0.47 10.69 2.24
CA GLY A 136 0.06 12.09 2.15
C GLY A 136 0.64 12.81 0.94
N HIS A 137 1.90 12.51 0.62
CA HIS A 137 2.63 13.13 -0.50
C HIS A 137 3.20 12.08 -1.46
N LEU A 138 3.06 12.28 -2.77
CA LEU A 138 3.43 11.31 -3.82
C LEU A 138 4.96 11.20 -4.05
N ALA A 139 5.76 11.29 -2.99
CA ALA A 139 7.20 11.04 -3.05
C ALA A 139 7.46 9.52 -3.20
N PRO A 140 8.22 9.09 -4.23
CA PRO A 140 8.55 7.68 -4.42
C PRO A 140 9.20 7.03 -3.20
N SER A 141 9.99 7.78 -2.41
CA SER A 141 10.63 7.32 -1.19
C SER A 141 9.61 6.91 -0.11
N LEU A 142 8.57 7.72 0.13
CA LEU A 142 7.51 7.41 1.10
C LEU A 142 6.72 6.17 0.67
N ILE A 143 6.33 6.11 -0.60
CA ILE A 143 5.62 4.96 -1.16
C ILE A 143 6.51 3.70 -1.05
N SER A 144 7.82 3.81 -1.32
CA SER A 144 8.75 2.70 -1.17
C SER A 144 8.87 2.24 0.29
N GLY A 145 8.81 3.17 1.25
CA GLY A 145 8.76 2.87 2.68
C GLY A 145 7.56 1.99 3.02
N SER A 146 6.37 2.34 2.50
CA SER A 146 5.17 1.51 2.69
C SER A 146 5.32 0.11 2.07
N MET A 147 5.85 0.01 0.84
CA MET A 147 6.07 -1.27 0.15
C MET A 147 7.05 -2.18 0.89
N ARG A 148 8.17 -1.63 1.38
CA ARG A 148 9.13 -2.36 2.22
C ARG A 148 8.54 -2.74 3.57
N GLY A 149 7.70 -1.89 4.16
CA GLY A 149 6.94 -2.25 5.36
C GLY A 149 6.04 -3.48 5.14
N CYS A 150 5.46 -3.62 3.95
CA CYS A 150 4.65 -4.79 3.60
C CYS A 150 5.48 -6.09 3.54
N THR A 151 6.70 -6.05 2.97
CA THR A 151 7.55 -7.25 2.82
C THR A 151 8.04 -7.84 4.14
N LEU A 152 7.91 -7.10 5.25
CA LEU A 152 8.21 -7.62 6.59
C LEU A 152 7.19 -8.66 7.06
N SER A 153 5.97 -8.66 6.51
CA SER A 153 4.86 -9.50 6.99
C SER A 153 4.39 -10.53 5.97
N HIS A 154 4.37 -10.18 4.68
CA HIS A 154 3.84 -11.06 3.63
C HIS A 154 4.46 -10.77 2.26
N SER A 155 4.23 -11.69 1.32
CA SER A 155 4.68 -11.56 -0.06
C SER A 155 4.06 -10.36 -0.78
N ALA A 156 4.80 -9.78 -1.74
CA ALA A 156 4.34 -8.67 -2.58
C ALA A 156 3.03 -9.00 -3.32
N HIS A 157 2.76 -10.29 -3.59
CA HIS A 157 1.50 -10.74 -4.17
C HIS A 157 0.28 -10.39 -3.31
N HIS A 158 0.42 -10.17 -2.01
CA HIS A 158 -0.68 -9.84 -1.09
C HIS A 158 -0.79 -8.33 -0.76
N THR A 159 -0.03 -7.49 -1.46
CA THR A 159 -0.15 -6.03 -1.39
C THR A 159 -1.04 -5.50 -2.51
N THR A 160 -1.95 -4.57 -2.18
CA THR A 160 -2.84 -3.89 -3.13
C THR A 160 -2.62 -2.39 -3.08
N VAL A 161 -2.41 -1.78 -4.23
CA VAL A 161 -2.34 -0.32 -4.40
C VAL A 161 -3.72 0.21 -4.77
N LEU A 162 -4.16 1.24 -4.06
CA LEU A 162 -5.43 1.95 -4.27
C LEU A 162 -5.10 3.39 -4.64
N ILE A 163 -5.49 3.84 -5.84
CA ILE A 163 -5.30 5.23 -6.29
C ILE A 163 -6.66 5.91 -6.23
N MET A 164 -6.81 6.89 -5.35
CA MET A 164 -8.03 7.68 -5.20
C MET A 164 -7.93 8.98 -6.01
N LEU A 165 -8.87 9.16 -6.94
CA LEU A 165 -8.95 10.29 -7.87
C LEU A 165 -10.18 11.15 -7.54
N ASP A 166 -10.05 12.47 -7.67
CA ASP A 166 -11.16 13.39 -7.42
C ASP A 166 -12.03 13.49 -8.68
N LEU A 167 -13.23 12.88 -8.66
CA LEU A 167 -14.14 12.94 -9.80
C LEU A 167 -14.75 14.33 -10.00
N GLY A 168 -14.83 15.15 -8.93
CA GLY A 168 -15.39 16.50 -9.03
C GLY A 168 -14.49 17.51 -9.74
N LYS A 169 -13.24 17.13 -10.07
CA LYS A 169 -12.25 17.98 -10.73
C LYS A 169 -11.65 17.29 -11.97
N PRO A 170 -12.41 17.18 -13.08
CA PRO A 170 -11.92 16.50 -14.29
C PRO A 170 -10.70 17.17 -14.92
N ASP A 171 -10.52 18.46 -14.68
CA ASP A 171 -9.40 19.29 -15.11
C ASP A 171 -8.07 19.02 -14.36
N VAL A 172 -8.08 18.21 -13.28
CA VAL A 172 -6.84 17.76 -12.59
C VAL A 172 -6.73 16.24 -12.45
N LEU A 173 -7.80 15.54 -12.79
CA LEU A 173 -7.97 14.11 -12.56
C LEU A 173 -6.92 13.28 -13.28
N TRP A 174 -6.65 13.58 -14.56
CA TRP A 174 -5.70 12.80 -15.35
C TRP A 174 -4.26 13.03 -14.90
N ASN A 175 -3.88 14.29 -14.66
CA ASN A 175 -2.58 14.62 -14.08
C ASN A 175 -2.35 13.89 -12.74
N SER A 176 -3.38 13.85 -11.88
CA SER A 176 -3.31 13.15 -10.60
C SER A 176 -3.11 11.64 -10.77
N LEU A 177 -3.76 11.02 -11.77
CA LEU A 177 -3.58 9.60 -12.08
C LEU A 177 -2.15 9.33 -12.57
N GLU A 178 -1.63 10.11 -13.52
CA GLU A 178 -0.29 9.96 -14.06
C GLU A 178 0.78 10.11 -12.98
N GLU A 179 0.68 11.15 -12.15
CA GLU A 179 1.60 11.37 -11.04
C GLU A 179 1.62 10.18 -10.07
N CYS A 180 0.45 9.64 -9.72
CA CYS A 180 0.36 8.47 -8.86
C CYS A 180 1.04 7.25 -9.53
N LEU A 181 0.77 7.00 -10.81
CA LEU A 181 1.35 5.86 -11.53
C LEU A 181 2.88 5.98 -11.65
N VAL A 182 3.39 7.17 -11.96
CA VAL A 182 4.85 7.43 -12.03
C VAL A 182 5.49 7.19 -10.66
N ALA A 183 4.91 7.77 -9.60
CA ALA A 183 5.45 7.64 -8.25
C ALA A 183 5.45 6.19 -7.76
N VAL A 184 4.38 5.44 -8.02
CA VAL A 184 4.26 4.02 -7.64
C VAL A 184 5.21 3.14 -8.42
N ARG A 185 5.35 3.35 -9.74
CA ARG A 185 6.29 2.56 -10.56
C ARG A 185 7.72 2.78 -10.08
N ALA A 186 8.10 4.03 -9.78
CA ALA A 186 9.40 4.35 -9.21
C ALA A 186 9.60 3.69 -7.83
N ALA A 187 8.62 3.79 -6.94
CA ALA A 187 8.67 3.17 -5.62
C ALA A 187 8.78 1.63 -5.67
N MET A 188 8.09 0.99 -6.61
CA MET A 188 8.16 -0.45 -6.83
C MET A 188 9.57 -0.88 -7.23
N MET A 189 10.22 -0.15 -8.15
CA MET A 189 11.61 -0.42 -8.55
C MET A 189 12.61 -0.15 -7.41
N MET A 190 12.27 0.72 -6.45
CA MET A 190 13.08 0.95 -5.24
C MET A 190 12.86 -0.09 -4.13
N SER A 191 11.81 -0.90 -4.23
CA SER A 191 11.36 -1.79 -3.14
C SER A 191 11.53 -3.27 -3.45
N TYR A 192 11.50 -3.64 -4.74
CA TYR A 192 11.50 -5.02 -5.19
C TYR A 192 12.61 -5.27 -6.21
N GLN A 193 13.13 -6.50 -6.22
CA GLN A 193 14.05 -6.97 -7.25
C GLN A 193 13.35 -7.07 -8.61
N GLN A 194 14.09 -6.86 -9.68
CA GLN A 194 13.55 -6.82 -11.04
C GLN A 194 12.91 -8.16 -11.45
N GLU A 195 13.47 -9.27 -10.99
CA GLU A 195 12.96 -10.62 -11.22
C GLU A 195 11.58 -10.82 -10.59
N LEU A 196 11.38 -10.32 -9.36
CA LEU A 196 10.07 -10.38 -8.68
C LEU A 196 9.04 -9.49 -9.39
N VAL A 197 9.43 -8.29 -9.83
CA VAL A 197 8.55 -7.40 -10.59
C VAL A 197 8.13 -8.03 -11.92
N HIS A 198 9.04 -8.76 -12.57
CA HIS A 198 8.76 -9.51 -13.78
C HIS A 198 7.77 -10.67 -13.53
N ASP A 199 8.00 -11.48 -12.50
CA ASP A 199 7.11 -12.58 -12.13
C ASP A 199 5.68 -12.08 -11.80
N LEU A 200 5.59 -11.01 -11.00
CA LEU A 200 4.31 -10.34 -10.68
C LEU A 200 3.55 -9.96 -11.95
N ARG A 201 4.25 -9.39 -12.93
CA ARG A 201 3.69 -8.97 -14.21
C ARG A 201 3.24 -10.17 -15.06
N GLU A 202 4.05 -11.21 -15.19
CA GLU A 202 3.67 -12.41 -15.97
C GLU A 202 2.43 -13.09 -15.37
N ARG A 203 2.40 -13.21 -14.04
CA ARG A 203 1.25 -13.74 -13.32
C ARG A 203 0.02 -12.86 -13.50
N LYS A 204 0.19 -11.54 -13.53
CA LYS A 204 -0.89 -10.59 -13.84
C LYS A 204 -1.44 -10.78 -15.26
N ILE A 205 -0.58 -10.92 -16.26
CA ILE A 205 -0.98 -11.17 -17.66
C ILE A 205 -1.78 -12.47 -17.75
N ARG A 206 -1.31 -13.55 -17.11
CA ARG A 206 -2.02 -14.84 -17.07
C ARG A 206 -3.42 -14.69 -16.45
N TYR A 207 -3.50 -14.04 -15.29
CA TYR A 207 -4.76 -13.75 -14.60
C TYR A 207 -5.76 -12.98 -15.48
N LEU A 208 -5.28 -11.99 -16.26
CA LEU A 208 -6.15 -11.21 -17.14
C LEU A 208 -6.65 -12.04 -18.33
N ARG A 209 -5.80 -12.87 -18.93
CA ARG A 209 -6.17 -13.77 -20.03
C ARG A 209 -7.22 -14.81 -19.60
N GLU A 210 -7.07 -15.39 -18.41
CA GLU A 210 -8.04 -16.36 -17.87
C GLU A 210 -9.41 -15.74 -17.57
N ARG A 211 -9.47 -14.42 -17.36
CA ARG A 211 -10.72 -13.68 -17.08
C ARG A 211 -11.29 -12.94 -18.27
N ALA A 212 -10.59 -12.92 -19.39
CA ALA A 212 -11.07 -12.31 -20.62
C ALA A 212 -12.40 -12.93 -21.03
N LYS A 213 -13.32 -12.10 -21.53
CA LYS A 213 -14.65 -12.56 -21.94
C LYS A 213 -14.53 -13.38 -23.23
N PRO A 214 -15.33 -14.45 -23.40
CA PRO A 214 -15.45 -15.12 -24.69
C PRO A 214 -15.86 -14.11 -25.77
N GLY A 215 -15.17 -14.10 -26.91
CA GLY A 215 -15.42 -13.18 -28.01
C GLY A 215 -14.61 -11.87 -27.98
N THR A 216 -13.67 -11.70 -27.04
CA THR A 216 -12.65 -10.63 -27.10
C THR A 216 -11.32 -11.13 -27.67
N GLU A 217 -11.33 -12.22 -28.44
CA GLU A 217 -10.13 -12.87 -28.99
C GLU A 217 -9.43 -11.98 -30.04
N ASP A 218 -10.19 -11.14 -30.73
CA ASP A 218 -9.71 -10.18 -31.71
C ASP A 218 -9.27 -8.84 -31.09
N GLU A 219 -9.47 -8.65 -29.77
CA GLU A 219 -8.99 -7.44 -29.11
C GLU A 219 -7.46 -7.52 -28.89
N PRO A 220 -6.71 -6.43 -29.14
CA PRO A 220 -5.29 -6.43 -28.91
C PRO A 220 -5.02 -6.68 -27.40
N PRO A 221 -4.01 -7.50 -27.07
CA PRO A 221 -3.71 -7.83 -25.69
C PRO A 221 -3.30 -6.60 -24.89
N VAL A 222 -3.51 -6.65 -23.57
CA VAL A 222 -2.96 -5.66 -22.64
C VAL A 222 -1.45 -5.91 -22.51
N ASP A 223 -0.65 -5.05 -23.14
CA ASP A 223 0.82 -5.21 -23.24
C ASP A 223 1.56 -4.86 -21.94
N ASP A 224 1.19 -3.76 -21.26
CA ASP A 224 1.87 -3.27 -20.05
C ASP A 224 0.92 -3.12 -18.84
N PRO A 225 0.33 -4.22 -18.31
CA PRO A 225 -0.47 -4.11 -17.10
C PRO A 225 0.41 -3.75 -15.90
N PHE A 226 -0.18 -3.11 -14.90
CA PHE A 226 0.51 -2.83 -13.66
C PHE A 226 0.83 -4.15 -12.92
N PRO A 227 2.09 -4.43 -12.51
CA PRO A 227 2.48 -5.76 -12.03
C PRO A 227 1.77 -6.25 -10.77
N MET A 228 1.46 -5.35 -9.83
CA MET A 228 0.78 -5.71 -8.57
C MET A 228 -0.74 -5.53 -8.68
N ARG A 229 -1.48 -5.87 -7.61
CA ARG A 229 -2.92 -5.56 -7.56
C ARG A 229 -3.12 -4.05 -7.48
N LEU A 230 -3.83 -3.49 -8.46
CA LEU A 230 -4.16 -2.06 -8.55
C LEU A 230 -5.68 -1.88 -8.61
N CYS A 231 -6.18 -0.85 -7.94
CA CYS A 231 -7.57 -0.43 -8.01
C CYS A 231 -7.65 1.09 -8.04
N LEU A 232 -8.36 1.63 -9.03
CA LEU A 232 -8.69 3.04 -9.14
C LEU A 232 -9.98 3.30 -8.37
N ILE A 233 -10.00 4.33 -7.54
CA ILE A 233 -11.16 4.76 -6.77
C ILE A 233 -11.53 6.18 -7.20
N GLY A 234 -12.70 6.35 -7.79
CA GLY A 234 -13.25 7.67 -8.07
C GLY A 234 -13.93 8.24 -6.82
N GLY A 235 -13.28 9.14 -6.11
CA GLY A 235 -13.81 9.83 -4.94
C GLY A 235 -14.81 10.95 -5.29
N LYS A 236 -15.52 11.44 -4.28
CA LYS A 236 -16.51 12.54 -4.38
C LYS A 236 -17.57 12.32 -5.46
N TYR A 237 -18.04 11.07 -5.58
CA TYR A 237 -19.07 10.74 -6.57
C TYR A 237 -20.38 11.54 -6.39
N ASP A 238 -20.70 11.95 -5.17
CA ASP A 238 -21.82 12.86 -4.88
C ASP A 238 -21.72 14.18 -5.64
N GLU A 239 -20.55 14.83 -5.58
CA GLU A 239 -20.26 16.08 -6.29
C GLU A 239 -20.25 15.83 -7.81
N PHE A 240 -19.60 14.75 -8.25
CA PHE A 240 -19.54 14.39 -9.66
C PHE A 240 -20.93 14.13 -10.28
N ARG A 241 -21.82 13.48 -9.53
CA ARG A 241 -23.19 13.21 -9.96
C ARG A 241 -24.00 14.49 -10.16
N GLU A 242 -23.73 15.52 -9.37
CA GLU A 242 -24.52 16.76 -9.38
C GLU A 242 -23.96 17.81 -10.35
N LEU A 243 -22.63 17.87 -10.50
CA LEU A 243 -21.95 18.96 -11.23
C LEU A 243 -21.83 18.73 -12.74
N HIS A 244 -21.84 17.48 -13.21
CA HIS A 244 -21.49 17.16 -14.60
C HIS A 244 -22.70 16.74 -15.45
N SER A 245 -22.66 17.14 -16.73
CA SER A 245 -23.61 16.70 -17.75
C SER A 245 -23.51 15.19 -17.99
N GLY A 246 -24.56 14.58 -18.56
CA GLY A 246 -24.54 13.15 -18.91
C GLY A 246 -23.36 12.80 -19.82
N ASP A 247 -23.15 13.59 -20.87
CA ASP A 247 -22.05 13.43 -21.83
C ASP A 247 -20.66 13.51 -21.16
N ASP A 248 -20.48 14.40 -20.18
CA ASP A 248 -19.22 14.50 -19.45
C ASP A 248 -18.98 13.29 -18.56
N LYS A 249 -20.03 12.81 -17.88
CA LYS A 249 -19.95 11.62 -17.03
C LYS A 249 -19.61 10.38 -17.85
N GLU A 250 -20.23 10.24 -19.01
CA GLU A 250 -19.92 9.18 -19.96
C GLU A 250 -18.45 9.28 -20.41
N SER A 251 -18.01 10.45 -20.87
CA SER A 251 -16.62 10.62 -21.34
C SER A 251 -15.58 10.33 -20.25
N ILE A 252 -15.81 10.80 -19.02
CA ILE A 252 -14.92 10.54 -17.87
C ILE A 252 -14.94 9.05 -17.50
N GLY A 253 -16.13 8.45 -17.48
CA GLY A 253 -16.31 7.02 -17.22
C GLY A 253 -15.62 6.15 -18.26
N GLN A 254 -15.75 6.47 -19.55
CA GLN A 254 -15.08 5.77 -20.65
C GLN A 254 -13.56 5.81 -20.49
N ALA A 255 -13.00 7.00 -20.24
CA ALA A 255 -11.56 7.17 -20.08
C ALA A 255 -11.03 6.40 -18.85
N LEU A 256 -11.73 6.47 -17.71
CA LEU A 256 -11.33 5.75 -16.50
C LEU A 256 -11.47 4.22 -16.65
N ARG A 257 -12.52 3.73 -17.32
CA ARG A 257 -12.67 2.30 -17.63
C ARG A 257 -11.56 1.82 -18.56
N ALA A 258 -11.25 2.58 -19.61
CA ALA A 258 -10.15 2.27 -20.53
C ALA A 258 -8.80 2.26 -19.82
N ALA A 259 -8.51 3.27 -18.99
CA ALA A 259 -7.28 3.33 -18.22
C ALA A 259 -7.16 2.17 -17.23
N ALA A 260 -8.26 1.82 -16.54
CA ALA A 260 -8.28 0.65 -15.66
C ALA A 260 -8.05 -0.65 -16.43
N HIS A 261 -8.62 -0.79 -17.62
CA HIS A 261 -8.41 -1.97 -18.47
C HIS A 261 -6.96 -2.11 -18.92
N VAL A 262 -6.33 -1.04 -19.43
CA VAL A 262 -4.90 -1.03 -19.82
C VAL A 262 -3.99 -1.36 -18.64
N LEU A 263 -4.31 -0.84 -17.45
CA LEU A 263 -3.52 -1.12 -16.24
C LEU A 263 -3.80 -2.50 -15.64
N GLY A 264 -4.81 -3.23 -16.11
CA GLY A 264 -5.33 -4.42 -15.47
C GLY A 264 -5.90 -4.14 -14.06
N ALA A 265 -6.35 -2.93 -13.79
CA ALA A 265 -6.87 -2.48 -12.50
C ALA A 265 -8.37 -2.69 -12.36
N GLY A 266 -8.86 -2.69 -11.11
CA GLY A 266 -10.29 -2.46 -10.83
C GLY A 266 -10.62 -0.97 -10.86
N LEU A 267 -11.89 -0.62 -11.04
CA LEU A 267 -12.41 0.76 -10.97
C LEU A 267 -13.67 0.80 -10.12
N HIS A 268 -13.70 1.62 -9.07
CA HIS A 268 -14.88 1.77 -8.22
C HIS A 268 -15.13 3.23 -7.85
N TYR A 269 -16.38 3.67 -7.94
CA TYR A 269 -16.77 4.99 -7.47
C TYR A 269 -17.16 4.98 -5.99
N HIS A 270 -16.78 6.04 -5.30
CA HIS A 270 -16.90 6.21 -3.86
C HIS A 270 -17.41 7.61 -3.52
N SER A 271 -18.29 7.68 -2.52
CA SER A 271 -18.62 8.90 -1.81
C SER A 271 -18.73 8.60 -0.33
N ALA A 272 -18.15 9.48 0.50
CA ALA A 272 -18.30 9.40 1.95
C ALA A 272 -19.69 9.84 2.43
N LYS A 273 -20.45 10.56 1.59
CA LYS A 273 -21.80 11.06 1.91
C LYS A 273 -22.91 10.07 1.54
N ASP A 274 -22.61 9.07 0.72
CA ASP A 274 -23.56 8.02 0.30
C ASP A 274 -23.32 6.73 1.10
N SER A 275 -24.29 6.36 1.94
CA SER A 275 -24.20 5.17 2.81
C SER A 275 -24.10 3.85 2.02
N HIS A 276 -24.72 3.77 0.85
CA HIS A 276 -24.68 2.56 0.01
C HIS A 276 -23.31 2.41 -0.65
N LEU A 277 -22.75 3.50 -1.17
CA LEU A 277 -21.38 3.50 -1.69
C LEU A 277 -20.37 3.23 -0.60
N LEU A 278 -20.55 3.80 0.59
CA LEU A 278 -19.67 3.54 1.73
C LEU A 278 -19.63 2.06 2.08
N ARG A 279 -20.79 1.40 2.14
CA ARG A 279 -20.88 -0.04 2.38
C ARG A 279 -20.14 -0.83 1.30
N ARG A 280 -20.34 -0.50 0.02
CA ARG A 280 -19.62 -1.15 -1.10
C ARG A 280 -18.11 -0.97 -1.00
N THR A 281 -17.65 0.22 -0.62
CA THR A 281 -16.22 0.48 -0.40
C THR A 281 -15.67 -0.33 0.78
N LYS A 282 -16.41 -0.47 1.89
CA LYS A 282 -16.01 -1.37 2.99
C LYS A 282 -15.90 -2.82 2.53
N GLU A 283 -16.85 -3.30 1.74
CA GLU A 283 -16.83 -4.65 1.17
C GLU A 283 -15.62 -4.84 0.23
N LEU A 284 -15.32 -3.86 -0.62
CA LEU A 284 -14.15 -3.83 -1.50
C LEU A 284 -12.82 -3.88 -0.72
N LEU A 285 -12.66 -3.00 0.28
CA LEU A 285 -11.47 -2.96 1.13
C LEU A 285 -11.34 -4.24 1.95
N SER A 286 -12.46 -4.84 2.40
CA SER A 286 -12.44 -6.14 3.07
C SER A 286 -12.08 -7.28 2.10
N HIS A 287 -12.45 -7.22 0.83
CA HIS A 287 -12.03 -8.19 -0.19
C HIS A 287 -10.51 -8.15 -0.38
N TYR A 288 -9.94 -6.95 -0.56
CA TYR A 288 -8.50 -6.79 -0.71
C TYR A 288 -7.72 -7.09 0.59
N GLY A 289 -8.23 -6.66 1.75
CA GLY A 289 -7.52 -6.73 3.03
C GLY A 289 -7.76 -8.00 3.87
N PHE A 290 -8.93 -8.63 3.80
CA PHE A 290 -9.34 -9.72 4.71
C PHE A 290 -9.91 -10.95 3.99
N LYS A 291 -9.55 -11.18 2.72
CA LYS A 291 -10.13 -12.26 1.89
C LYS A 291 -11.67 -12.23 1.85
N GLY A 292 -12.27 -11.04 1.96
CA GLY A 292 -13.72 -10.86 1.88
C GLY A 292 -14.27 -11.35 0.53
N GLN A 293 -15.58 -11.58 0.45
CA GLN A 293 -16.20 -11.96 -0.82
C GLN A 293 -16.05 -10.83 -1.84
N SER A 294 -15.64 -11.17 -3.05
CA SER A 294 -15.57 -10.22 -4.17
C SER A 294 -16.98 -9.81 -4.60
N THR A 295 -17.19 -8.52 -4.87
CA THR A 295 -18.45 -8.02 -5.44
C THR A 295 -18.56 -8.50 -6.89
N LYS A 296 -19.42 -9.49 -7.14
CA LYS A 296 -19.54 -10.13 -8.47
C LYS A 296 -20.24 -9.28 -9.53
N ALA A 297 -20.99 -8.26 -9.14
CA ALA A 297 -21.75 -7.43 -10.07
C ALA A 297 -20.89 -6.27 -10.58
N SER A 298 -20.53 -6.32 -11.88
CA SER A 298 -19.98 -5.15 -12.57
C SER A 298 -21.11 -4.17 -12.91
N VAL A 299 -20.86 -2.88 -12.69
CA VAL A 299 -21.74 -1.76 -13.07
C VAL A 299 -20.94 -0.89 -14.02
N THR A 300 -21.29 -0.96 -15.30
CA THR A 300 -20.65 -0.24 -16.42
C THR A 300 -21.51 0.88 -16.98
N ASP A 301 -22.73 1.03 -16.46
CA ASP A 301 -23.69 2.08 -16.79
C ASP A 301 -23.21 3.43 -16.23
N TYR A 302 -23.03 4.43 -17.09
CA TYR A 302 -22.45 5.73 -16.76
C TYR A 302 -23.38 6.63 -15.94
N ASP A 303 -24.69 6.33 -15.92
CA ASP A 303 -25.66 7.02 -15.06
C ASP A 303 -25.57 6.52 -13.61
N LYS A 304 -24.86 5.41 -13.38
CA LYS A 304 -24.69 4.77 -12.08
C LYS A 304 -23.24 4.86 -11.60
N PRO A 305 -22.99 4.71 -10.30
CA PRO A 305 -21.63 4.64 -9.78
C PRO A 305 -20.92 3.41 -10.35
N LEU A 306 -19.84 3.66 -11.10
CA LEU A 306 -19.07 2.61 -11.77
C LEU A 306 -18.46 1.63 -10.76
N SER A 307 -18.48 0.36 -11.13
CA SER A 307 -17.87 -0.72 -10.35
C SER A 307 -17.43 -1.81 -11.31
N VAL A 308 -16.16 -1.86 -11.65
CA VAL A 308 -15.60 -2.75 -12.66
C VAL A 308 -14.45 -3.54 -12.04
N ALA A 309 -14.56 -4.88 -12.07
CA ALA A 309 -13.49 -5.74 -11.59
C ALA A 309 -12.38 -5.84 -12.64
N ALA A 310 -11.13 -5.98 -12.18
CA ALA A 310 -9.97 -6.18 -13.05
C ALA A 310 -10.18 -7.40 -13.98
N GLY A 311 -10.05 -7.18 -15.29
CA GLY A 311 -10.23 -8.20 -16.33
C GLY A 311 -11.68 -8.48 -16.73
N SER A 312 -12.68 -7.82 -16.14
CA SER A 312 -14.10 -8.01 -16.50
C SER A 312 -14.60 -7.10 -17.62
N ASP A 313 -13.81 -6.08 -17.99
CA ASP A 313 -14.12 -5.09 -19.02
C ASP A 313 -13.43 -5.42 -20.36
N SER A 314 -13.87 -4.77 -21.43
CA SER A 314 -13.29 -4.90 -22.79
C SER A 314 -13.36 -3.59 -23.56
N PHE A 315 -12.46 -3.35 -24.51
CA PHE A 315 -12.48 -2.10 -25.28
C PHE A 315 -13.74 -1.98 -26.16
N SER A 316 -14.26 -3.12 -26.65
CA SER A 316 -15.56 -3.19 -27.31
C SER A 316 -16.71 -2.69 -26.45
N ALA A 317 -16.70 -2.93 -25.15
CA ALA A 317 -17.77 -2.57 -24.23
C ALA A 317 -17.63 -1.16 -23.62
N ILE A 318 -16.46 -0.54 -23.74
CA ILE A 318 -16.22 0.82 -23.25
C ILE A 318 -16.70 1.86 -24.29
N ASP A 319 -16.70 1.50 -25.58
CA ASP A 319 -17.05 2.38 -26.71
C ASP A 319 -16.24 3.70 -26.73
N LEU A 320 -14.99 3.64 -26.26
CA LEU A 320 -14.08 4.76 -26.39
C LEU A 320 -13.68 4.89 -27.86
N LYS A 321 -13.87 6.07 -28.46
CA LYS A 321 -13.58 6.38 -29.86
C LYS A 321 -12.08 6.43 -30.15
N ILE A 322 -11.41 5.29 -30.02
CA ILE A 322 -10.01 5.09 -30.36
C ILE A 322 -9.96 4.65 -31.83
N SER A 323 -9.06 5.24 -32.61
CA SER A 323 -8.72 4.73 -33.94
C SER A 323 -8.10 3.35 -33.79
N ARG A 324 -8.91 2.30 -33.94
CA ARG A 324 -8.45 0.92 -33.83
C ARG A 324 -7.49 0.61 -34.98
N ASN A 325 -6.21 0.59 -34.64
CA ASN A 325 -5.18 -0.10 -35.41
C ASN A 325 -4.86 -1.42 -34.69
N ASP A 326 -4.17 -2.35 -35.36
CA ASP A 326 -3.83 -3.69 -34.84
C ASP A 326 -2.88 -3.70 -33.62
N TYR A 327 -2.60 -2.54 -32.99
CA TYR A 327 -1.71 -2.41 -31.83
C TYR A 327 -2.49 -2.24 -30.52
N ALA A 328 -1.83 -2.52 -29.40
CA ALA A 328 -2.40 -2.35 -28.06
C ALA A 328 -2.66 -0.87 -27.74
N VAL A 329 -3.85 -0.59 -27.20
CA VAL A 329 -4.23 0.74 -26.74
C VAL A 329 -3.34 1.15 -25.56
N THR A 330 -2.75 2.33 -25.65
CA THR A 330 -1.86 2.86 -24.61
C THR A 330 -2.57 3.86 -23.70
N LEU A 331 -2.01 4.09 -22.50
CA LEU A 331 -2.50 5.15 -21.62
C LEU A 331 -2.37 6.55 -22.25
N ASP A 332 -1.39 6.77 -23.12
CA ASP A 332 -1.19 8.07 -23.78
C ASP A 332 -2.31 8.39 -24.79
N GLU A 333 -2.82 7.38 -25.49
CA GLU A 333 -3.95 7.57 -26.42
C GLU A 333 -5.24 7.93 -25.66
N ILE A 334 -5.48 7.24 -24.55
CA ILE A 334 -6.64 7.53 -23.68
C ILE A 334 -6.49 8.95 -23.09
N LYS A 335 -5.27 9.33 -22.68
CA LYS A 335 -4.95 10.69 -22.24
C LYS A 335 -5.30 11.71 -23.29
N GLN A 336 -4.85 11.54 -24.53
CA GLN A 336 -5.09 12.51 -25.60
C GLN A 336 -6.59 12.74 -25.83
N ILE A 337 -7.40 11.68 -25.77
CA ILE A 337 -8.87 11.78 -25.87
C ILE A 337 -9.44 12.55 -24.67
N TYR A 338 -9.01 12.19 -23.46
CA TYR A 338 -9.50 12.82 -22.23
C TYR A 338 -9.15 14.31 -22.15
N VAL A 339 -7.88 14.64 -22.33
CA VAL A 339 -7.35 16.01 -22.20
C VAL A 339 -7.89 16.93 -23.28
N ARG A 340 -8.26 16.40 -24.46
CA ARG A 340 -8.93 17.18 -25.51
C ARG A 340 -10.30 17.69 -25.06
N ARG A 341 -11.04 16.92 -24.25
CA ARG A 341 -12.35 17.33 -23.70
C ARG A 341 -12.19 18.10 -22.38
N PHE A 342 -11.25 17.67 -21.53
CA PHE A 342 -10.97 18.24 -20.22
C PHE A 342 -9.50 18.69 -20.14
N PRO A 343 -9.16 19.90 -20.65
CA PRO A 343 -7.80 20.41 -20.59
C PRO A 343 -7.27 20.40 -19.16
N GLN A 344 -6.10 19.80 -18.96
CA GLN A 344 -5.55 19.63 -17.62
C GLN A 344 -4.87 20.90 -17.14
N VAL A 345 -5.24 21.36 -15.94
CA VAL A 345 -4.60 22.48 -15.28
C VAL A 345 -3.28 21.99 -14.68
N PRO A 346 -2.15 22.63 -14.95
CA PRO A 346 -0.92 22.33 -14.25
C PRO A 346 -1.15 22.60 -12.76
N LYS A 347 -0.69 21.69 -11.89
CA LYS A 347 -0.72 21.98 -10.45
C LYS A 347 0.08 23.26 -10.23
N ASN A 348 -0.61 24.33 -9.85
CA ASN A 348 0.07 25.39 -9.11
C ASN A 348 0.73 24.70 -7.92
N GLN A 349 1.98 25.03 -7.64
CA GLN A 349 2.66 24.63 -6.43
C GLN A 349 1.96 25.29 -5.23
N ASP A 350 0.71 24.92 -4.95
CA ASP A 350 -0.11 25.50 -3.86
C ASP A 350 0.30 24.92 -2.49
N VAL A 351 1.52 24.41 -2.39
CA VAL A 351 2.24 24.29 -1.13
C VAL A 351 3.69 24.63 -1.47
N LEU A 352 4.05 25.91 -1.33
CA LEU A 352 5.44 26.25 -1.07
C LEU A 352 5.89 25.43 0.14
N PRO A 353 7.15 24.96 0.22
CA PRO A 353 7.65 24.21 1.37
C PRO A 353 7.44 24.87 2.75
N GLY A 354 7.04 26.15 2.79
CA GLY A 354 6.69 26.90 3.99
C GLY A 354 5.18 27.02 4.32
N ASP A 355 4.27 26.50 3.50
CA ASP A 355 2.82 26.45 3.78
C ASP A 355 2.36 25.10 4.39
N MET A 356 3.30 24.15 4.57
CA MET A 356 3.09 23.11 5.57
C MET A 356 3.37 23.73 6.92
N ASP A 357 2.37 23.79 7.80
CA ASP A 357 2.59 24.06 9.21
C ASP A 357 3.73 23.15 9.70
N ASP A 358 4.77 23.75 10.28
CA ASP A 358 5.92 23.01 10.81
C ASP A 358 5.40 21.93 11.76
N PRO A 359 5.56 20.64 11.45
CA PRO A 359 5.02 19.54 12.25
C PRO A 359 5.50 19.58 13.70
N ALA A 360 6.65 20.20 13.95
CA ALA A 360 7.18 20.38 15.29
C ALA A 360 6.35 21.32 16.18
N ASN A 361 5.53 22.19 15.57
CA ASN A 361 4.64 23.09 16.30
C ASN A 361 3.23 22.51 16.48
N ASP A 362 2.93 21.36 15.87
CA ASP A 362 1.63 20.70 16.02
C ASP A 362 1.62 19.85 17.31
N PRO A 363 0.76 20.18 18.30
CA PRO A 363 0.67 19.45 19.56
C PRO A 363 0.37 17.95 19.41
N ASN A 364 -0.17 17.53 18.26
CA ASN A 364 -0.44 16.13 17.95
C ASN A 364 0.83 15.28 17.79
N PHE A 365 1.97 15.90 17.50
CA PHE A 365 3.27 15.23 17.31
C PHE A 365 4.24 15.45 18.48
N ASN A 366 3.75 15.99 19.60
CA ASN A 366 4.58 16.18 20.78
C ASN A 366 5.09 14.84 21.32
N GLU A 367 6.40 14.67 21.28
CA GLU A 367 7.10 13.51 21.80
C GLU A 367 8.11 13.99 22.86
N PRO A 368 7.77 14.02 24.15
CA PRO A 368 8.51 14.75 25.18
C PRO A 368 10.01 14.40 25.27
N ILE A 369 10.36 13.15 24.93
CA ILE A 369 11.75 12.67 24.92
C ILE A 369 12.48 13.21 23.69
N VAL A 370 11.87 13.12 22.51
CA VAL A 370 12.42 13.61 21.24
C VAL A 370 12.54 15.13 21.28
N ASP A 371 11.52 15.82 21.77
CA ASP A 371 11.51 17.28 21.91
C ASP A 371 12.63 17.77 22.83
N ARG A 372 12.85 17.09 23.96
CA ARG A 372 13.96 17.39 24.87
C ARG A 372 15.32 17.15 24.22
N LEU A 373 15.48 16.05 23.48
CA LEU A 373 16.73 15.75 22.77
C LEU A 373 17.01 16.77 21.66
N ARG A 374 15.98 17.18 20.93
CA ARG A 374 16.07 18.24 19.92
C ARG A 374 16.50 19.55 20.55
N LEU A 375 15.84 19.99 21.63
CA LEU A 375 16.18 21.22 22.34
C LEU A 375 17.63 21.19 22.84
N GLN A 376 18.08 20.06 23.38
CA GLN A 376 19.47 19.89 23.81
C GLN A 376 20.45 20.05 22.62
N ARG A 377 20.16 19.45 21.46
CA ARG A 377 20.99 19.58 20.26
C ARG A 377 20.99 20.98 19.68
N GLU A 378 19.85 21.66 19.65
CA GLU A 378 19.75 23.06 19.21
C GLU A 378 20.56 23.99 20.13
N GLN A 379 20.55 23.74 21.44
CA GLN A 379 21.40 24.47 22.39
C GLN A 379 22.89 24.21 22.14
N GLU A 380 23.29 22.95 21.98
CA GLU A 380 24.69 22.59 21.67
C GLU A 380 25.17 23.24 20.36
N ILE A 381 24.36 23.19 19.30
CA ILE A 381 24.65 23.83 18.01
C ILE A 381 24.76 25.35 18.17
N SER A 382 23.86 25.97 18.94
CA SER A 382 23.85 27.42 19.15
C SER A 382 25.11 27.89 19.88
N VAL A 383 25.58 27.13 20.87
CA VAL A 383 26.87 27.39 21.55
C VAL A 383 28.03 27.26 20.56
N LEU A 384 28.08 26.19 19.76
CA LEU A 384 29.14 26.01 18.76
C LEU A 384 29.16 27.11 17.70
N LEU A 385 27.99 27.55 17.23
CA LEU A 385 27.88 28.66 16.28
C LEU A 385 28.35 29.98 16.88
N ARG A 386 28.00 30.25 18.15
CA ARG A 386 28.52 31.40 18.88
C ARG A 386 30.04 31.33 19.02
N ASP A 387 30.59 30.19 19.43
CA ASP A 387 32.03 30.00 19.58
C ASP A 387 32.77 30.15 18.24
N MET A 388 32.17 29.71 17.12
CA MET A 388 32.73 29.92 15.78
C MET A 388 32.70 31.39 15.33
N LEU A 389 31.68 32.15 15.75
CA LEU A 389 31.57 33.59 15.45
C LEU A 389 32.43 34.45 16.38
N GLU A 390 32.70 33.98 17.60
CA GLU A 390 33.52 34.64 18.62
C GLU A 390 34.99 34.20 18.58
N ALA A 391 35.35 33.16 17.82
CA ALA A 391 36.73 32.78 17.58
C ALA A 391 37.48 33.95 16.90
N PRO A 392 38.59 34.45 17.46
CA PRO A 392 39.34 35.53 16.85
C PRO A 392 39.86 35.05 15.50
N LEU A 393 39.64 35.82 14.43
CA LEU A 393 40.37 35.68 13.17
C LEU A 393 41.85 35.55 13.52
N ALA A 394 42.39 34.34 13.42
CA ALA A 394 43.81 34.11 13.62
C ALA A 394 44.53 35.04 12.65
N ASN A 395 45.28 36.01 13.18
CA ASN A 395 46.19 36.85 12.40
C ASN A 395 47.14 35.91 11.67
N ILE A 396 46.83 35.59 10.41
CA ILE A 396 47.74 34.91 9.51
C ILE A 396 48.88 35.91 9.28
N PRO A 397 50.11 35.67 9.77
CA PRO A 397 51.22 36.56 9.48
C PRO A 397 51.50 36.44 7.99
N ILE A 398 51.30 37.53 7.25
CA ILE A 398 51.73 37.63 5.84
C ILE A 398 53.26 37.63 5.88
N PRO A 399 53.96 36.66 5.28
CA PRO A 399 55.42 36.71 5.19
C PRO A 399 55.80 37.89 4.30
N GLU A 400 56.66 38.79 4.79
CA GLU A 400 57.21 39.86 3.96
C GLU A 400 57.99 39.27 2.77
N PRO A 401 57.87 39.88 1.58
CA PRO A 401 58.50 39.36 0.38
C PRO A 401 60.01 39.57 0.44
N TYR A 402 60.76 38.47 0.37
CA TYR A 402 62.16 38.46 -0.08
C TYR A 402 62.34 37.47 -1.21
#